data_AF-A0A7X5VNB8-F1
#
_entry.id   AF-A0A7X5VNB8-F1
#
_cell.length_a   1.000
_cell.length_b   1.000
_cell.length_c   1.000
_cell.angle_alpha   90.00
_cell.angle_beta   90.00
_cell.angle_gamma   90.00
#
_symmetry.space_group_name_H-M   'P 1'
#
loop_
_entity.id
_entity.type
_entity.pdbx_description
1 polymer ?
#
loop_
_entity_poly.entity_id
_entity_poly.type
_entity_poly.pdbx_seq_one_letter_code
_entity_poly.pdbx_strand_id
1 'polypeptide(L)'
;LERVEPEVRIGVAGASIDAIATGDRFLLLVRGRDVPATVKSVLPVRGNGTRSVDVVLTLHTEFDGIRRGDLATVTIERTEPEEGFWLPLSALTESSRGLWACYVAEPL
;
A
#
# COMPACT_ATOMS: atom_id res chain seq x y z
N LEU A 1 15.26 31.24 8.31
CA LEU A 1 14.73 30.05 9.01
C LEU A 1 14.49 29.00 7.93
N GLU A 2 15.29 27.95 7.93
CA GLU A 2 15.17 26.85 6.97
C GLU A 2 13.90 26.05 7.30
N ARG A 3 12.90 26.07 6.41
CA ARG A 3 11.65 25.32 6.58
C ARG A 3 11.93 23.88 6.15
N VAL A 4 12.33 23.04 7.11
CA VAL A 4 12.46 21.60 6.86
C VAL A 4 11.05 21.06 6.68
N GLU A 5 10.70 20.58 5.48
CA GLU A 5 9.43 19.91 5.24
C GLU A 5 9.41 18.54 5.95
N PRO A 6 8.26 18.09 6.50
CA PRO A 6 8.23 16.85 7.25
C PRO A 6 8.34 15.66 6.29
N GLU A 7 9.22 14.73 6.63
CA GLU A 7 9.46 13.52 5.84
C GLU A 7 8.95 12.28 6.56
N VAL A 8 8.41 11.35 5.78
CA VAL A 8 7.99 10.02 6.23
C VAL A 8 8.83 8.98 5.50
N ARG A 9 9.32 7.99 6.25
CA ARG A 9 10.01 6.82 5.71
C ARG A 9 9.13 5.58 5.86
N ILE A 10 8.84 4.92 4.76
CA ILE A 10 8.01 3.70 4.71
C ILE A 10 8.83 2.57 4.11
N GLY A 11 8.86 1.42 4.78
CA GLY A 11 9.42 0.20 4.21
C GLY A 11 8.39 -0.47 3.30
N VAL A 12 8.66 -0.54 2.01
CA VAL A 12 7.79 -1.17 1.01
C VAL A 12 8.39 -2.50 0.59
N ALA A 13 7.63 -3.59 0.68
CA ALA A 13 8.11 -4.93 0.39
C ALA A 13 7.94 -5.33 -1.08
N GLY A 14 8.92 -6.08 -1.61
CA GLY A 14 8.78 -6.89 -2.82
C GLY A 14 8.22 -6.15 -4.05
N ALA A 15 7.34 -6.83 -4.79
CA ALA A 15 6.78 -6.37 -6.06
C ALA A 15 5.98 -5.06 -5.98
N SER A 16 5.57 -4.61 -4.79
CA SER A 16 4.89 -3.31 -4.62
C SER A 16 5.82 -2.13 -4.91
N ILE A 17 7.15 -2.33 -4.90
CA ILE A 17 8.10 -1.26 -5.23
C ILE A 17 8.07 -0.87 -6.71
N ASP A 18 7.75 -1.82 -7.60
CA ASP A 18 7.75 -1.59 -9.05
C ASP A 18 6.64 -0.61 -9.46
N ALA A 19 5.63 -0.43 -8.59
CA ALA A 19 4.53 0.50 -8.76
C ALA A 19 4.79 1.89 -8.14
N ILE A 20 5.99 2.16 -7.62
CA ILE A 20 6.32 3.42 -6.93
C ILE A 20 7.52 4.09 -7.58
N ALA A 21 7.30 5.31 -8.05
CA ALA A 21 8.32 6.19 -8.62
C ALA A 21 8.45 7.51 -7.84
N THR A 22 9.62 8.13 -7.94
CA THR A 22 9.83 9.50 -7.46
C THR A 22 8.84 10.45 -8.14
N GLY A 23 8.17 11.29 -7.36
CA GLY A 23 7.12 12.20 -7.82
C GLY A 23 5.69 11.68 -7.66
N ASP A 24 5.51 10.38 -7.40
CA ASP A 24 4.19 9.80 -7.15
C ASP A 24 3.53 10.43 -5.92
N ARG A 25 2.20 10.52 -5.95
CA ARG A 25 1.41 11.12 -4.88
C ARG A 25 0.62 10.05 -4.15
N PHE A 26 0.69 10.09 -2.82
CA PHE A 26 -0.05 9.21 -1.94
C PHE A 26 -0.84 10.01 -0.91
N LEU A 27 -1.93 9.43 -0.42
CA LEU A 27 -2.58 9.85 0.80
C LEU A 27 -2.04 8.99 1.94
N LEU A 28 -1.43 9.65 2.94
CA LEU A 28 -0.90 8.99 4.12
C LEU A 28 -1.88 9.18 5.27
N LEU A 29 -2.28 8.09 5.91
CA LEU A 29 -3.05 8.14 7.15
C LEU A 29 -2.09 8.42 8.31
N VAL A 30 -2.16 9.63 8.85
CA VAL A 30 -1.34 10.09 9.99
C VAL A 30 -2.27 10.57 11.09
N ARG A 31 -2.22 9.95 12.26
CA ARG A 31 -3.10 10.28 13.41
C ARG A 31 -4.61 10.29 13.04
N GLY A 32 -5.03 9.40 12.14
CA GLY A 32 -6.42 9.31 11.70
C GLY A 32 -6.85 10.35 10.66
N ARG A 33 -5.91 11.08 10.05
CA ARG A 33 -6.18 12.04 8.97
C ARG A 33 -5.42 11.68 7.72
N ASP A 34 -6.04 11.87 6.57
CA ASP A 34 -5.37 11.72 5.28
C ASP A 34 -4.54 12.97 4.99
N VAL A 35 -3.24 12.76 4.82
CA VAL A 35 -2.26 13.81 4.55
C VAL A 35 -1.65 13.54 3.17
N PRO A 36 -1.80 14.46 2.21
CA PRO A 36 -1.17 14.30 0.90
C PRO A 36 0.36 14.30 1.04
N ALA A 37 1.01 13.41 0.31
CA ALA A 37 2.45 13.28 0.29
C ALA A 37 2.97 13.01 -1.12
N THR A 38 4.23 13.38 -1.38
CA THR A 38 4.91 13.07 -2.64
C THR A 38 6.16 12.26 -2.37
N VAL A 39 6.39 11.21 -3.16
CA VAL A 39 7.62 10.42 -3.12
C VAL A 39 8.79 11.31 -3.49
N LYS A 40 9.68 11.55 -2.52
CA LYS A 40 10.92 12.31 -2.69
C LYS A 40 12.03 11.41 -3.25
N SER A 41 12.10 10.17 -2.77
CA SER A 41 13.10 9.21 -3.25
C SER A 41 12.75 7.78 -2.87
N VAL A 42 13.13 6.85 -3.74
CA VAL A 42 13.18 5.41 -3.45
C VAL A 42 14.64 5.02 -3.20
N LEU A 43 14.97 4.56 -2.00
CA LEU A 43 16.35 4.21 -1.64
C LEU A 43 16.75 2.85 -2.23
N PRO A 44 18.03 2.59 -2.53
CA PRO A 44 18.46 1.26 -2.97
C PRO A 44 18.39 0.25 -1.82
N VAL A 45 18.11 -1.03 -2.13
CA VAL A 45 18.16 -2.14 -1.16
C VAL A 45 19.57 -2.21 -0.56
N ARG A 46 19.70 -2.05 0.76
CA ARG A 46 20.97 -2.23 1.49
C ARG A 46 20.89 -3.45 2.40
N GLY A 47 21.40 -4.59 1.94
CA GLY A 47 21.73 -5.75 2.79
C GLY A 47 20.70 -6.87 2.85
N ASN A 48 21.21 -8.11 2.97
CA ASN A 48 20.57 -9.38 2.64
C ASN A 48 19.50 -9.89 3.63
N GLY A 49 18.90 -9.01 4.45
CA GLY A 49 18.00 -9.41 5.55
C GLY A 49 16.51 -9.12 5.33
N THR A 50 16.17 -8.05 4.60
CA THR A 50 14.78 -7.59 4.45
C THR A 50 14.47 -7.35 2.97
N ARG A 51 13.41 -7.99 2.44
CA ARG A 51 12.92 -7.76 1.06
C ARG A 51 12.14 -6.45 0.93
N SER A 52 12.50 -5.43 1.72
CA SER A 52 11.85 -4.12 1.74
C SER A 52 12.81 -3.02 1.34
N VAL A 53 12.27 -2.05 0.62
CA VAL A 53 12.94 -0.83 0.18
C VAL A 53 12.38 0.34 0.95
N ASP A 54 13.25 1.23 1.43
CA ASP A 54 12.81 2.46 2.07
C ASP A 54 12.38 3.48 1.00
N VAL A 55 11.11 3.91 1.08
CA VAL A 55 10.56 5.03 0.29
C VAL A 55 10.43 6.24 1.21
N VAL A 56 10.96 7.37 0.78
CA VAL A 56 10.88 8.65 1.49
C VAL A 56 9.84 9.52 0.82
N LEU A 57 8.87 10.01 1.60
CA LEU A 57 7.80 10.89 1.13
C LEU A 57 7.85 12.23 1.88
N THR A 58 7.65 13.31 1.15
CA THR A 58 7.44 14.66 1.71
C THR A 58 5.96 14.86 1.97
N LEU A 59 5.60 15.27 3.19
CA LEU A 59 4.22 15.62 3.55
C LEU A 59 3.87 17.04 3.11
N HIS A 60 2.71 17.19 2.45
CA HIS A 60 2.13 18.47 2.08
C HIS A 60 1.13 18.92 3.14
N THR A 61 1.64 19.48 4.24
CA THR A 61 0.80 19.92 5.34
C THR A 61 1.42 21.12 6.07
N GLU A 62 0.57 22.02 6.53
CA GLU A 62 0.97 23.00 7.52
C GLU A 62 1.03 22.25 8.85
N PHE A 63 2.25 22.13 9.42
CA PHE A 63 2.73 21.47 10.65
C PHE A 63 1.83 21.37 11.91
N ASP A 64 0.51 21.28 11.80
CA ASP A 64 -0.39 21.41 12.93
C ASP A 64 -0.60 20.06 13.63
N GLY A 65 0.37 19.75 14.49
CA GLY A 65 0.31 18.62 15.42
C GLY A 65 1.00 17.32 14.99
N ILE A 66 1.59 17.27 13.79
CA ILE A 66 2.42 16.12 13.36
C ILE A 66 3.82 16.27 13.96
N ARG A 67 4.26 15.23 14.66
CA ARG A 67 5.56 15.17 15.35
C ARG A 67 6.44 14.08 14.75
N ARG A 68 7.75 14.24 14.87
CA ARG A 68 8.70 13.16 14.58
C ARG A 68 8.37 11.95 15.45
N GLY A 69 8.27 10.79 14.82
CA GLY A 69 7.89 9.53 15.48
C GLY A 69 6.40 9.21 15.44
N ASP A 70 5.54 10.09 14.92
CA ASP A 70 4.16 9.72 14.61
C ASP A 70 4.12 8.58 13.57
N LEU A 71 3.18 7.66 13.75
CA LEU A 71 2.94 6.59 12.79
C LEU A 71 2.21 7.13 11.56
N ALA A 72 2.76 6.83 10.38
CA ALA A 72 2.13 7.07 9.10
C ALA A 72 1.85 5.74 8.41
N THR A 73 0.64 5.59 7.85
CA THR A 73 0.24 4.40 7.09
C THR A 73 -0.04 4.81 5.65
N VAL A 74 0.43 4.01 4.68
CA VAL A 74 0.09 4.16 3.26
C VAL A 74 -0.67 2.91 2.81
N THR A 75 -1.72 3.11 2.03
CA THR A 75 -2.39 2.02 1.30
C THR A 75 -1.89 2.05 -0.13
N ILE A 76 -1.25 0.97 -0.56
CA ILE A 76 -0.76 0.80 -1.94
C ILE A 76 -1.64 -0.26 -2.58
N GLU A 77 -2.44 0.15 -3.55
CA GLU A 77 -3.23 -0.79 -4.34
C GLU A 77 -2.33 -1.51 -5.33
N ARG A 78 -2.45 -2.84 -5.39
CA ARG A 78 -1.74 -3.68 -6.35
C ARG A 78 -2.76 -4.47 -7.14
N THR A 79 -2.72 -4.31 -8.46
CA THR A 79 -3.49 -5.13 -9.38
C THR A 79 -2.63 -6.29 -9.86
N GLU A 80 -3.11 -7.50 -9.64
CA GLU A 80 -2.50 -8.72 -10.19
C GLU A 80 -3.37 -9.19 -11.36
N PRO A 81 -2.88 -9.10 -12.61
CA PRO A 81 -3.63 -9.58 -13.76
C PRO A 81 -3.62 -11.11 -13.74
N GLU A 82 -4.69 -11.70 -13.21
CA GLU A 82 -4.93 -13.14 -13.23
C GLU A 82 -6.19 -13.45 -14.04
N GLU A 83 -6.15 -14.55 -14.81
CA GLU A 83 -7.34 -15.08 -15.48
C GLU A 83 -8.23 -15.78 -14.45
N GLY A 84 -9.49 -15.36 -14.32
CA GLY A 84 -10.41 -15.94 -13.36
C GLY A 84 -11.76 -15.25 -13.28
N PHE A 85 -12.52 -15.60 -12.24
CA PHE A 85 -13.84 -15.03 -11.96
C PHE A 85 -13.87 -14.46 -10.53
N TRP A 86 -14.45 -13.27 -10.39
CA TRP A 86 -14.80 -12.71 -9.09
C TRP A 86 -16.16 -13.26 -8.66
N LEU A 87 -16.20 -13.95 -7.53
CA LEU A 87 -17.43 -14.46 -6.92
C LEU A 87 -17.52 -13.96 -5.47
N PRO A 88 -18.72 -13.66 -4.95
CA PRO A 88 -18.90 -13.42 -3.52
C PRO A 88 -18.42 -14.62 -2.70
N LEU A 89 -17.81 -14.37 -1.54
CA LEU A 89 -17.39 -15.45 -0.64
C LEU A 89 -18.57 -16.36 -0.25
N SER A 90 -19.78 -15.80 -0.17
CA SER A 90 -21.02 -16.54 0.12
C SER A 90 -21.50 -17.46 -1.00
N ALA A 91 -20.99 -17.32 -2.23
CA ALA A 91 -21.30 -18.22 -3.33
C ALA A 91 -20.42 -19.48 -3.33
N LEU A 92 -19.35 -19.48 -2.53
CA LEU A 92 -18.46 -20.62 -2.37
C LEU A 92 -19.01 -21.58 -1.31
N THR A 93 -19.01 -22.87 -1.64
CA THR A 93 -19.40 -23.95 -0.75
C THR A 93 -18.24 -24.93 -0.57
N GLU A 94 -18.13 -25.51 0.61
CA GLU A 94 -17.20 -26.61 0.86
C GLU A 94 -17.57 -27.81 -0.02
N SER A 95 -16.56 -28.46 -0.59
CA SER A 95 -16.65 -29.65 -1.41
C SER A 95 -15.67 -30.72 -0.90
N SER A 96 -15.57 -31.84 -1.60
CA SER A 96 -14.76 -32.98 -1.15
C SER A 96 -13.29 -32.61 -0.95
N ARG A 97 -12.69 -33.12 0.14
CA ARG A 97 -11.25 -33.02 0.44
C ARG A 97 -10.71 -31.58 0.53
N GLY A 98 -11.53 -30.64 0.99
CA GLY A 98 -11.12 -29.24 1.16
C GLY A 98 -11.10 -28.43 -0.15
N LEU A 99 -11.76 -28.93 -1.19
CA LEU A 99 -12.02 -28.16 -2.40
C LEU A 99 -13.18 -27.18 -2.17
N TRP A 100 -13.19 -26.11 -2.96
CA TRP A 100 -14.30 -25.18 -3.04
C TRP A 100 -15.11 -25.43 -4.31
N ALA A 101 -16.43 -25.29 -4.21
CA ALA A 101 -17.35 -25.33 -5.33
C ALA A 101 -18.26 -24.09 -5.34
N CYS A 102 -18.92 -23.82 -6.46
CA CYS A 102 -20.03 -22.87 -6.55
C CYS A 102 -21.14 -23.47 -7.42
N TYR A 103 -22.36 -22.96 -7.27
CA TYR A 103 -23.50 -23.39 -8.08
C TYR A 103 -23.70 -22.45 -9.27
N VAL A 104 -24.00 -23.02 -10.44
CA VAL A 104 -24.34 -22.28 -11.66
C VAL A 104 -25.86 -22.32 -11.83
N ALA A 105 -26.47 -21.15 -12.07
CA ALA A 105 -27.89 -21.07 -12.37
C ALA A 105 -28.15 -21.35 -13.85
N GLU A 106 -29.05 -22.28 -14.15
CA GLU A 106 -29.52 -22.56 -15.51
C GLU A 106 -30.96 -22.03 -15.68
N PRO A 107 -31.26 -21.31 -16.78
CA PRO A 107 -32.64 -20.89 -17.06
C PRO A 107 -33.53 -22.10 -17.39
N LEU A 108 -34.81 -21.98 -17.04
CA LEU A 108 -35.86 -22.96 -17.32
C LEU A 108 -36.31 -22.93 -18.79
#